data_AF-A0A3A1NFR6-F1
#
_entry.id   AF-A0A3A1NFR6-F1
#
_cell.length_a   1.000
_cell.length_b   1.000
_cell.length_c   1.000
_cell.angle_alpha   90.00
_cell.angle_beta   90.00
_cell.angle_gamma   90.00
#
_symmetry.space_group_name_H-M   'P 1'
#
loop_
_entity.id
_entity.type
_entity.pdbx_description
1 polymer ?
#
loop_
_entity_poly.entity_id
_entity_poly.type
_entity_poly.pdbx_seq_one_letter_code
_entity_poly.pdbx_strand_id
1 'polypeptide(L)'
;MNNTIDYLKSMLHCFIDEFYSEGVKNVRKDLNQNQSYKDNWSEIVRIVLNKELKDGQALDLIHNTANLPLYENSDEEAYRWLSLMLINVSGSDDDLILDYKDVFKPNEG
;
A
#
# COMPACT_ATOMS: atom_id res chain seq x y z
N MET A 1 11.16 5.63 -15.19
CA MET A 1 10.92 5.80 -13.74
C MET A 1 9.55 6.41 -13.41
N ASN A 2 8.98 7.33 -14.20
CA ASN A 2 7.65 7.90 -13.86
C ASN A 2 6.51 6.86 -13.83
N ASN A 3 6.56 5.82 -14.67
CA ASN A 3 5.45 4.86 -14.79
C ASN A 3 5.16 4.08 -13.49
N THR A 4 6.20 3.65 -12.76
CA THR A 4 6.02 2.75 -11.60
C THR A 4 5.38 3.44 -10.41
N ILE A 5 5.74 4.70 -10.14
CA ILE A 5 5.10 5.48 -9.07
C ILE A 5 3.63 5.78 -9.40
N ASP A 6 3.31 5.98 -10.68
CA ASP A 6 1.93 6.18 -11.11
C ASP A 6 1.10 4.90 -10.90
N TYR A 7 1.67 3.71 -11.12
CA TYR A 7 1.02 2.44 -10.77
C TYR A 7 0.84 2.28 -9.26
N LEU A 8 1.83 2.63 -8.45
CA LEU A 8 1.69 2.63 -6.99
C LEU A 8 0.55 3.56 -6.55
N LYS A 9 0.48 4.79 -7.08
CA LYS A 9 -0.64 5.72 -6.83
C LYS A 9 -1.99 5.13 -7.21
N SER A 10 -2.06 4.49 -8.38
CA SER A 10 -3.29 3.86 -8.85
C SER A 10 -3.72 2.70 -7.95
N MET A 11 -2.78 1.87 -7.47
CA MET A 11 -3.08 0.83 -6.48
C MET A 11 -3.57 1.45 -5.16
N LEU A 12 -2.97 2.56 -4.73
CA LEU A 12 -3.36 3.26 -3.51
C LEU A 12 -4.77 3.87 -3.61
N HIS A 13 -5.22 4.24 -4.81
CA HIS A 13 -6.61 4.69 -5.02
C HIS A 13 -7.64 3.60 -4.73
N CYS A 14 -7.29 2.31 -4.79
CA CYS A 14 -8.20 1.23 -4.41
C CYS A 14 -8.61 1.28 -2.93
N PHE A 15 -7.91 2.07 -2.12
CA PHE A 15 -8.16 2.22 -0.68
C PHE A 15 -8.90 3.53 -0.34
N ILE A 16 -9.17 4.39 -1.33
CA ILE A 16 -10.02 5.57 -1.12
C ILE A 16 -11.47 5.09 -0.95
N ASP A 17 -12.14 5.58 0.10
CA ASP A 17 -13.57 5.36 0.40
C ASP A 17 -14.01 3.90 0.61
N GLU A 18 -13.08 2.95 0.51
CA GLU A 18 -13.31 1.51 0.68
C GLU A 18 -12.73 1.00 2.00
N PHE A 19 -13.29 -0.10 2.52
CA PHE A 19 -12.65 -0.81 3.64
C PHE A 19 -11.29 -1.35 3.19
N TYR A 20 -10.30 -1.32 4.08
CA TYR A 20 -8.93 -1.77 3.78
C TYR A 20 -8.90 -3.17 3.12
N SER A 21 -9.73 -4.09 3.60
CA SER A 21 -9.84 -5.44 3.04
C SER A 21 -10.36 -5.47 1.60
N GLU A 22 -11.28 -4.57 1.24
CA GLU A 22 -11.79 -4.47 -0.13
C GLU A 22 -10.73 -3.84 -1.06
N GLY A 23 -10.00 -2.83 -0.57
CA GLY A 23 -8.85 -2.27 -1.29
C GLY A 23 -7.81 -3.34 -1.61
N VAL A 24 -7.45 -4.19 -0.64
CA VAL A 24 -6.53 -5.32 -0.87
C VAL A 24 -7.06 -6.27 -1.96
N LYS A 25 -8.33 -6.67 -1.89
CA LYS A 25 -8.93 -7.57 -2.91
C LYS A 25 -8.92 -6.94 -4.30
N ASN A 26 -9.20 -5.64 -4.40
CA ASN A 26 -9.16 -4.91 -5.66
C ASN A 26 -7.74 -4.88 -6.25
N VAL A 27 -6.73 -4.62 -5.43
CA VAL A 27 -5.33 -4.66 -5.90
C VAL A 27 -4.91 -6.08 -6.28
N ARG A 28 -5.29 -7.12 -5.52
CA ARG A 28 -5.05 -8.54 -5.90
C ARG A 28 -5.66 -8.84 -7.27
N LYS A 29 -6.90 -8.41 -7.49
CA LYS A 29 -7.60 -8.56 -8.77
C LYS A 29 -6.89 -7.83 -9.91
N ASP A 30 -6.49 -6.57 -9.71
CA ASP A 30 -5.77 -5.80 -10.73
C ASP A 30 -4.42 -6.44 -11.07
N LEU A 31 -3.68 -6.90 -10.07
CA LEU A 31 -2.47 -7.67 -10.26
C LEU A 31 -2.73 -8.97 -11.01
N ASN A 32 -3.87 -9.64 -10.82
CA ASN A 32 -4.18 -10.88 -11.54
C ASN A 32 -4.62 -10.65 -13.00
N GLN A 33 -5.36 -9.56 -13.25
CA GLN A 33 -6.05 -9.31 -14.50
C GLN A 33 -5.32 -8.35 -15.45
N ASN A 34 -4.40 -7.51 -14.94
CA ASN A 34 -3.73 -6.48 -15.73
C ASN A 34 -2.22 -6.69 -15.82
N GLN A 35 -1.73 -6.98 -17.03
CA GLN A 35 -0.31 -7.26 -17.26
C GLN A 35 0.59 -6.08 -16.87
N SER A 36 0.17 -4.84 -17.09
CA SER A 36 1.00 -3.68 -16.75
C SER A 36 1.20 -3.53 -15.24
N TYR A 37 0.22 -3.90 -14.42
CA TYR A 37 0.36 -3.94 -12.97
C TYR A 37 1.34 -5.03 -12.54
N LYS A 38 1.27 -6.23 -13.15
CA LYS A 38 2.23 -7.32 -12.93
C LYS A 38 3.67 -6.90 -13.26
N ASP A 39 3.86 -6.27 -14.41
CA ASP A 39 5.19 -5.88 -14.92
C ASP A 39 5.85 -4.84 -13.99
N ASN A 40 5.05 -3.99 -13.33
CA ASN A 40 5.56 -2.97 -12.41
C ASN A 40 5.63 -3.45 -10.95
N TRP A 41 5.00 -4.57 -10.60
CA TRP A 41 4.88 -5.04 -9.23
C TRP A 41 6.23 -5.24 -8.54
N SER A 42 7.17 -5.92 -9.21
CA SER A 42 8.50 -6.20 -8.66
C SER A 42 9.27 -4.92 -8.31
N GLU A 43 9.14 -3.89 -9.14
CA GLU A 43 9.78 -2.59 -8.91
C GLU A 43 9.09 -1.82 -7.79
N ILE A 44 7.76 -1.89 -7.69
CA ILE A 44 7.01 -1.29 -6.56
C ILE A 44 7.47 -1.92 -5.23
N VAL A 45 7.55 -3.25 -5.17
CA VAL A 45 8.05 -3.98 -4.00
C VAL A 45 9.46 -3.51 -3.63
N ARG A 46 10.35 -3.39 -4.62
CA ARG A 46 11.73 -2.90 -4.43
C ARG A 46 11.75 -1.50 -3.84
N ILE A 47 10.99 -0.56 -4.42
CA ILE A 47 10.92 0.84 -3.99
C ILE A 47 10.48 0.95 -2.52
N VAL A 48 9.44 0.21 -2.15
CA VAL A 48 8.89 0.27 -0.78
C VAL A 48 9.85 -0.36 0.23
N LEU A 49 10.35 -1.58 -0.04
CA LEU A 49 11.22 -2.29 0.90
C LEU A 49 12.57 -1.60 1.10
N ASN A 50 13.12 -1.00 0.05
CA ASN A 50 14.39 -0.24 0.12
C ASN A 50 14.20 1.21 0.55
N LYS A 51 12.97 1.66 0.80
CA LYS A 51 12.63 3.05 1.13
C LYS A 51 13.19 4.07 0.12
N GLU A 52 13.00 3.80 -1.17
CA GLU A 52 13.56 4.61 -2.28
C GLU A 52 12.69 5.83 -2.66
N LEU A 53 11.52 6.03 -2.02
CA LEU A 53 10.74 7.25 -2.22
C LEU A 53 11.48 8.44 -1.59
N LYS A 54 11.28 9.63 -2.18
CA LYS A 54 11.87 10.87 -1.66
C LYS A 54 11.29 11.20 -0.29
N ASP A 55 12.03 11.97 0.50
CA ASP A 55 11.55 12.51 1.78
C ASP A 55 10.19 13.21 1.61
N GLY A 56 9.24 12.84 2.45
CA GLY A 56 7.84 13.29 2.47
C GLY A 56 6.93 12.60 1.44
N GLN A 57 7.48 11.85 0.49
CA GLN A 57 6.70 11.26 -0.60
C GLN A 57 5.90 10.04 -0.14
N ALA A 58 6.41 9.26 0.82
CA ALA A 58 5.66 8.13 1.36
C ALA A 58 4.42 8.63 2.11
N LEU A 59 4.59 9.64 2.97
CA LEU A 59 3.48 10.29 3.67
C LEU A 59 2.48 10.93 2.71
N ASP A 60 2.95 11.64 1.68
CA ASP A 60 2.07 12.24 0.67
C ASP A 60 1.21 11.19 -0.06
N LEU A 61 1.81 10.05 -0.41
CA LEU A 61 1.07 8.94 -1.03
C LEU A 61 -0.02 8.40 -0.10
N ILE A 62 0.29 8.12 1.16
CA ILE A 62 -0.70 7.52 2.07
C ILE A 62 -1.77 8.52 2.50
N HIS A 63 -1.35 9.74 2.83
CA HIS A 63 -2.25 10.76 3.36
C HIS A 63 -3.07 11.43 2.26
N ASN A 64 -2.44 11.84 1.15
CA ASN A 64 -3.12 12.64 0.12
C ASN A 64 -3.63 11.80 -1.05
N THR A 65 -3.00 10.66 -1.36
CA THR A 65 -3.47 9.77 -2.45
C THR A 65 -4.46 8.73 -1.95
N ALA A 66 -4.19 8.06 -0.83
CA ALA A 66 -5.09 7.03 -0.31
C ALA A 66 -6.10 7.55 0.73
N ASN A 67 -5.92 8.78 1.25
CA ASN A 67 -6.73 9.36 2.32
C ASN A 67 -6.82 8.48 3.57
N LEU A 68 -5.71 7.84 3.94
CA LEU A 68 -5.69 6.85 5.00
C LEU A 68 -5.26 7.45 6.34
N PRO A 69 -5.92 7.08 7.45
CA PRO A 69 -5.53 7.51 8.78
C PRO A 69 -4.24 6.81 9.21
N LEU A 70 -3.26 7.60 9.61
CA LEU A 70 -2.03 7.14 10.25
C LEU A 70 -2.04 7.50 11.74
N TYR A 71 -1.42 6.66 12.57
CA TYR A 71 -1.21 7.00 13.98
C TYR A 71 -0.18 8.13 14.17
N GLU A 72 0.80 8.19 13.27
CA GLU A 72 1.80 9.24 13.20
C GLU A 72 1.90 9.75 11.77
N ASN A 73 1.87 11.07 11.57
CA ASN A 73 2.04 11.70 10.27
C ASN A 73 3.53 11.75 9.89
N SER A 74 4.13 10.58 9.67
CA SER A 74 5.54 10.43 9.31
C SER A 74 5.73 9.47 8.14
N ASP A 75 6.82 9.65 7.40
CA ASP A 75 7.21 8.73 6.33
C ASP A 75 7.44 7.32 6.87
N GLU A 76 7.98 7.18 8.09
CA GLU A 76 8.20 5.87 8.69
C GLU A 76 6.89 5.10 8.84
N GLU A 77 5.85 5.75 9.34
CA GLU A 77 4.53 5.14 9.51
C GLU A 77 3.88 4.87 8.14
N ALA A 78 4.04 5.77 7.17
CA ALA A 78 3.60 5.54 5.80
C ALA A 78 4.28 4.32 5.16
N TYR A 79 5.58 4.12 5.39
CA TYR A 79 6.29 2.92 4.92
C TYR A 79 5.82 1.64 5.61
N ARG A 80 5.44 1.68 6.89
CA ARG A 80 4.84 0.53 7.58
C ARG A 80 3.50 0.16 6.94
N TRP A 81 2.68 1.16 6.64
CA TRP A 81 1.43 0.95 5.92
C TRP A 81 1.67 0.34 4.54
N LEU A 82 2.59 0.91 3.74
CA LEU A 82 2.95 0.40 2.42
C LEU A 82 3.45 -1.04 2.50
N SER A 83 4.27 -1.37 3.50
CA SER A 83 4.78 -2.73 3.72
C SER A 83 3.65 -3.71 4.04
N LEU A 84 2.68 -3.31 4.87
CA LEU A 84 1.51 -4.13 5.16
C LEU A 84 0.64 -4.35 3.91
N MET A 85 0.44 -3.31 3.10
CA MET A 85 -0.22 -3.43 1.80
C MET A 85 0.48 -4.48 0.92
N LEU A 86 1.82 -4.43 0.80
CA LEU A 86 2.56 -5.43 0.02
C LEU A 86 2.34 -6.85 0.54
N ILE A 87 2.37 -7.05 1.86
CA ILE A 87 2.15 -8.36 2.49
C ILE A 87 0.78 -8.90 2.14
N ASN A 88 -0.27 -8.09 2.38
CA ASN A 88 -1.64 -8.51 2.13
C ASN A 88 -1.89 -8.75 0.64
N VAL A 89 -1.41 -7.89 -0.24
CA VAL A 89 -1.61 -8.00 -1.69
C VAL A 89 -0.85 -9.18 -2.30
N SER A 90 0.27 -9.60 -1.72
CA SER A 90 1.04 -10.76 -2.20
C SER A 90 0.38 -12.11 -1.90
N GLY A 91 -0.64 -12.13 -1.03
CA GLY A 91 -1.42 -13.34 -0.72
C GLY A 91 -2.40 -13.73 -1.83
N SER A 92 -2.90 -14.97 -1.74
CA SER A 92 -4.00 -15.47 -2.58
C SER A 92 -5.33 -14.79 -2.22
N ASP A 93 -6.34 -14.87 -3.08
CA ASP A 93 -7.65 -14.23 -2.85
C ASP A 93 -8.31 -14.69 -1.53
N ASP A 94 -8.06 -15.94 -1.12
CA ASP A 94 -8.59 -16.55 0.10
C ASP A 94 -7.70 -16.32 1.34
N ASP A 95 -6.50 -15.74 1.18
CA ASP A 95 -5.61 -15.48 2.30
C ASP A 95 -6.16 -14.39 3.21
N LEU A 96 -6.01 -14.60 4.52
CA LEU A 96 -6.37 -13.65 5.56
C LEU A 96 -5.76 -12.27 5.27
N ILE A 97 -6.60 -11.24 5.37
CA ILE A 97 -6.16 -9.85 5.26
C ILE A 97 -5.94 -9.30 6.66
N LEU A 98 -4.72 -8.86 6.93
CA LEU A 98 -4.34 -8.22 8.19
C LEU A 98 -4.77 -6.75 8.17
N ASP A 99 -5.57 -6.32 9.13
CA ASP A 99 -5.97 -4.91 9.25
C ASP A 99 -4.84 -4.05 9.84
N TYR A 100 -4.64 -2.86 9.29
CA TYR A 100 -3.64 -1.92 9.77
C TYR A 100 -3.81 -1.56 11.25
N LYS A 101 -5.05 -1.38 11.70
CA LYS A 101 -5.33 -1.08 13.12
C LYS A 101 -4.95 -2.27 13.99
N ASP A 102 -5.21 -3.49 13.56
CA ASP A 102 -4.87 -4.67 14.38
C ASP A 102 -3.35 -4.90 14.47
N VAL A 103 -2.62 -4.57 13.40
CA VAL A 103 -1.16 -4.76 13.33
C VAL A 103 -0.37 -3.64 14.00
N PHE A 104 -0.82 -2.39 13.86
CA PHE A 104 -0.07 -1.21 14.28
C PHE A 104 -0.74 -0.39 15.37
N LYS A 105 -1.88 -0.82 15.92
CA LYS A 105 -2.49 -0.12 17.05
C LYS A 105 -1.43 0.05 18.15
N PRO A 106 -1.16 1.30 18.58
CA PRO A 106 -0.26 1.52 19.69
C PRO A 106 -0.77 0.76 20.90
N ASN A 107 0.12 0.04 21.60
CA ASN A 107 -0.22 -0.52 22.89
C ASN A 107 -0.64 0.65 23.80
N GLU A 108 -1.91 0.68 24.17
CA GLU A 108 -2.38 1.55 25.26
C GLU A 108 -1.69 1.03 26.52
N GLY A 109 -0.65 1.75 26.97
CA GLY A 109 0.09 1.48 28.19
C GLY A 109 -0.72 1.76 29.45
#